data_AF-A0A6G0UUU7-F1
#
_entry.id   AF-A0A6G0UUU7-F1
#
_cell.length_a   1.000
_cell.length_b   1.000
_cell.length_c   1.000
_cell.angle_alpha   90.00
_cell.angle_beta   90.00
_cell.angle_gamma   90.00
#
_symmetry.space_group_name_H-M   'P 1'
#
loop_
_entity.id
_entity.type
_entity.pdbx_description
1 polymer ?
#
loop_
_entity_poly.entity_id
_entity_poly.type
_entity_poly.pdbx_seq_one_letter_code
_entity_poly.pdbx_strand_id
1 'polypeptide(L)'
;MKYTIAFKIFVFFTLSHGFSLEKFNKYTTDPENVDEAFVSVRITNRQIETQVSFVQKALVPLDPRFVSTLVPLNFLHLTFNFFNISESNFEKAKKSLEISAESYVWHFGDFNLSFQGIDTFDDGNSLVFFPNAESMEKLDTFYKIMIEAFKEHGLNPSRNFNFDPHVVIGALRNPGSSESLELKKKWEILRDPDFFLGNQKVKTLNLCSKTVNPSSGYFEILANAEFE
;
A
#
# COMPACT_ATOMS: atom_id res chain seq x y z
N MET A 1 -21.09 12.13 -30.82
CA MET A 1 -22.05 11.93 -29.70
C MET A 1 -22.07 10.46 -29.25
N LYS A 2 -20.93 9.92 -28.78
CA LYS A 2 -20.77 8.49 -28.42
C LYS A 2 -20.17 8.25 -27.02
N TYR A 3 -20.00 9.28 -26.19
CA TYR A 3 -19.39 9.17 -24.86
C TYR A 3 -20.38 9.09 -23.69
N THR A 4 -21.69 9.12 -23.95
CA THR A 4 -22.70 9.25 -22.88
C THR A 4 -23.19 7.90 -22.33
N ILE A 5 -22.93 6.79 -23.02
CA ILE A 5 -23.45 5.45 -22.63
C ILE A 5 -22.44 4.69 -21.76
N ALA A 6 -21.14 4.81 -22.00
CA ALA A 6 -20.11 4.19 -21.17
C ALA A 6 -20.08 4.74 -19.73
N PHE A 7 -20.35 6.04 -19.55
CA PHE A 7 -20.40 6.68 -18.23
C PHE A 7 -21.62 6.21 -17.40
N LYS A 8 -22.73 5.85 -18.04
CA LYS A 8 -23.94 5.38 -17.33
C LYS A 8 -23.85 3.92 -16.88
N ILE A 9 -23.11 3.07 -17.59
CA ILE A 9 -22.93 1.66 -17.21
C ILE A 9 -21.94 1.53 -16.03
N PHE A 10 -20.92 2.39 -15.95
CA PHE A 10 -19.98 2.39 -14.82
C PHE A 10 -20.62 2.89 -13.51
N VAL A 11 -21.56 3.85 -13.59
CA VAL A 11 -22.29 4.38 -12.42
C VAL A 11 -23.33 3.39 -11.88
N PHE A 12 -23.86 2.48 -12.70
CA PHE A 12 -24.86 1.52 -12.22
C PHE A 12 -24.26 0.36 -11.40
N PHE A 13 -22.99 0.00 -11.61
CA PHE A 13 -22.36 -1.06 -10.81
C PHE A 13 -21.84 -0.55 -9.45
N THR A 14 -21.51 0.74 -9.32
CA THR A 14 -21.07 1.36 -8.07
C THR A 14 -22.21 1.57 -7.06
N LEU A 15 -23.47 1.55 -7.51
CA LEU A 15 -24.65 1.76 -6.66
C LEU A 15 -25.07 0.53 -5.83
N SER A 16 -24.52 -0.66 -6.08
CA SER A 16 -24.79 -1.83 -5.22
C SER A 16 -23.88 -1.92 -3.99
N HIS A 17 -22.74 -1.22 -3.97
CA HIS A 17 -21.73 -1.31 -2.90
C HIS A 17 -21.07 0.03 -2.50
N GLY A 18 -21.64 1.18 -2.89
CA GLY A 18 -21.35 2.47 -2.26
C GLY A 18 -19.88 2.94 -2.29
N PHE A 19 -19.13 2.64 -3.36
CA PHE A 19 -17.78 3.15 -3.56
C PHE A 19 -17.78 4.32 -4.57
N SER A 20 -17.64 5.55 -4.06
CA SER A 20 -17.57 6.80 -4.85
C SER A 20 -16.10 7.21 -5.08
N LEU A 21 -15.81 7.76 -6.27
CA LEU A 21 -14.52 8.37 -6.64
C LEU A 21 -14.08 9.50 -5.69
N GLU A 22 -15.03 10.20 -5.04
CA GLU A 22 -14.72 11.23 -4.03
C GLU A 22 -14.01 10.64 -2.78
N LYS A 23 -14.17 9.34 -2.51
CA LYS A 23 -13.45 8.67 -1.40
C LYS A 23 -11.95 8.49 -1.69
N PHE A 24 -11.51 8.64 -2.95
CA PHE A 24 -10.12 8.42 -3.36
C PHE A 24 -9.23 9.67 -3.30
N ASN A 25 -9.79 10.88 -3.48
CA ASN A 25 -9.05 12.14 -3.28
C ASN A 25 -8.45 12.29 -1.86
N LYS A 26 -8.84 11.43 -0.91
CA LYS A 26 -8.36 11.47 0.49
C LYS A 26 -6.94 10.93 0.69
N TYR A 27 -6.39 10.17 -0.26
CA TYR A 27 -5.01 9.68 -0.21
C TYR A 27 -4.06 10.58 -1.03
N THR A 28 -4.61 11.59 -1.71
CA THR A 28 -3.96 12.28 -2.82
C THR A 28 -4.11 13.79 -2.65
N THR A 29 -3.56 14.40 -1.60
CA THR A 29 -3.22 15.84 -1.60
C THR A 29 -2.60 16.22 -0.26
N ASP A 30 -1.26 16.22 -0.23
CA ASP A 30 -0.59 17.38 0.32
C ASP A 30 -0.24 18.26 -0.90
N PRO A 31 -0.90 19.41 -1.09
CA PRO A 31 -0.62 20.29 -2.21
C PRO A 31 0.80 20.90 -2.18
N GLU A 32 1.54 20.75 -1.08
CA GLU A 32 2.90 21.29 -0.95
C GLU A 32 4.00 20.38 -1.53
N ASN A 33 3.70 19.14 -1.94
CA ASN A 33 4.74 18.20 -2.37
C ASN A 33 4.30 17.31 -3.56
N VAL A 34 4.05 17.96 -4.70
CA VAL A 34 3.64 17.34 -5.98
C VAL A 34 4.65 16.31 -6.50
N ASP A 35 5.91 16.42 -6.05
CA ASP A 35 7.02 15.58 -6.51
C ASP A 35 7.33 14.39 -5.58
N GLU A 36 6.62 14.18 -4.47
CA GLU A 36 6.90 13.04 -3.58
C GLU A 36 6.22 11.75 -4.07
N ALA A 37 7.03 10.84 -4.62
CA ALA A 37 6.65 9.48 -5.01
C ALA A 37 7.06 8.46 -3.94
N PHE A 38 6.53 7.25 -4.01
CA PHE A 38 6.90 6.17 -3.09
C PHE A 38 7.17 4.85 -3.80
N VAL A 39 8.11 4.08 -3.26
CA VAL A 39 8.43 2.75 -3.76
C VAL A 39 7.57 1.72 -3.03
N SER A 40 6.89 0.85 -3.77
CA SER A 40 6.00 -0.15 -3.20
C SER A 40 5.98 -1.48 -3.95
N VAL A 41 5.57 -2.53 -3.23
CA VAL A 41 5.13 -3.79 -3.82
C VAL A 41 3.63 -3.94 -3.61
N ARG A 42 2.92 -4.23 -4.68
CA ARG A 42 1.47 -4.42 -4.64
C ARG A 42 1.13 -5.81 -4.12
N ILE A 43 0.14 -5.90 -3.25
CA ILE A 43 -0.42 -7.17 -2.79
C ILE A 43 -1.59 -7.54 -3.69
N THR A 44 -1.48 -8.69 -4.37
CA THR A 44 -2.41 -9.14 -5.41
C THR A 44 -2.80 -10.61 -5.25
N ASN A 45 -2.25 -11.31 -4.26
CA ASN A 45 -2.63 -12.69 -4.01
C ASN A 45 -4.09 -12.77 -3.53
N ARG A 46 -4.91 -13.54 -4.24
CA ARG A 46 -6.34 -13.71 -3.95
C ARG A 46 -6.64 -14.28 -2.56
N GLN A 47 -5.77 -15.12 -2.01
CA GLN A 47 -5.90 -15.62 -0.64
C GLN A 47 -5.78 -14.46 0.34
N ILE A 48 -4.77 -13.60 0.18
CA ILE A 48 -4.60 -12.42 1.04
C ILE A 48 -5.80 -11.49 0.89
N GLU A 49 -6.22 -11.18 -0.34
CA GLU A 49 -7.42 -10.35 -0.57
C GLU A 49 -8.68 -10.93 0.09
N THR A 50 -8.85 -12.26 0.05
CA THR A 50 -9.97 -12.95 0.68
C THR A 50 -9.92 -12.83 2.19
N GLN A 51 -8.75 -13.03 2.80
CA GLN A 51 -8.58 -12.92 4.25
C GLN A 51 -8.76 -11.46 4.72
N VAL A 52 -8.20 -10.49 4.01
CA VAL A 52 -8.42 -9.07 4.30
C VAL A 52 -9.91 -8.72 4.17
N SER A 53 -10.59 -9.21 3.13
CA SER A 53 -12.03 -9.00 2.98
C SER A 53 -12.83 -9.61 4.15
N PHE A 54 -12.42 -10.78 4.64
CA PHE A 54 -13.06 -11.44 5.79
C PHE A 54 -12.92 -10.58 7.05
N VAL A 55 -11.71 -10.12 7.38
CA VAL A 55 -11.44 -9.22 8.51
C VAL A 55 -12.25 -7.92 8.39
N GLN A 56 -12.22 -7.30 7.21
CA GLN A 56 -12.94 -6.07 6.93
C GLN A 56 -14.47 -6.22 7.06
N LYS A 57 -15.03 -7.35 6.62
CA LYS A 57 -16.47 -7.65 6.74
C LYS A 57 -16.89 -7.92 8.19
N ALA A 58 -16.02 -8.49 9.01
CA ALA A 58 -16.29 -8.70 10.43
C ALA A 58 -16.43 -7.39 11.22
N LEU A 59 -15.83 -6.29 10.74
CA LEU A 59 -15.90 -4.97 11.38
C LEU A 59 -17.25 -4.28 11.21
N VAL A 60 -17.88 -4.40 10.03
CA VAL A 60 -19.08 -3.62 9.69
C VAL A 60 -20.25 -3.86 10.66
N PRO A 61 -20.54 -5.10 11.12
CA PRO A 61 -21.57 -5.35 12.13
C PRO A 61 -21.26 -4.74 13.51
N LEU A 62 -19.98 -4.53 13.85
CA LEU A 62 -19.56 -3.94 15.13
C LEU A 62 -19.74 -2.42 15.13
N ASP A 63 -19.50 -1.80 13.97
CA ASP A 63 -19.75 -0.39 13.72
C ASP A 63 -19.83 -0.08 12.22
N PRO A 64 -20.97 0.42 11.70
CA PRO A 64 -21.08 0.75 10.28
C PRO A 64 -20.13 1.88 9.86
N ARG A 65 -19.62 2.70 10.80
CA ARG A 65 -18.65 3.77 10.51
C ARG A 65 -17.34 3.23 9.95
N PHE A 66 -17.00 1.97 10.25
CA PHE A 66 -15.79 1.33 9.75
C PHE A 66 -15.71 1.32 8.23
N VAL A 67 -16.82 1.22 7.51
CA VAL A 67 -16.86 1.20 6.03
C VAL A 67 -16.06 2.36 5.41
N SER A 68 -16.03 3.53 6.07
CA SER A 68 -15.31 4.71 5.58
C SER A 68 -13.80 4.70 5.87
N THR A 69 -13.36 3.82 6.77
CA THR A 69 -11.97 3.68 7.26
C THR A 69 -11.19 2.60 6.51
N LEU A 70 -11.88 1.65 5.89
CA LEU A 70 -11.25 0.50 5.24
C LEU A 70 -10.46 0.89 3.99
N VAL A 71 -9.29 0.29 3.82
CA VAL A 71 -8.50 0.39 2.59
C VAL A 71 -9.09 -0.56 1.55
N PRO A 72 -9.36 -0.11 0.32
CA PRO A 72 -9.86 -0.98 -0.75
C PRO A 72 -8.86 -2.10 -1.08
N LEU A 73 -9.35 -3.31 -1.38
CA LEU A 73 -8.47 -4.48 -1.63
C LEU A 73 -7.48 -4.25 -2.78
N ASN A 74 -7.90 -3.53 -3.82
CA ASN A 74 -7.07 -3.16 -4.95
C ASN A 74 -5.92 -2.20 -4.60
N PHE A 75 -5.98 -1.54 -3.43
CA PHE A 75 -4.97 -0.61 -2.90
C PHE A 75 -4.00 -1.25 -1.91
N LEU A 76 -4.10 -2.56 -1.65
CA LEU A 76 -3.17 -3.22 -0.73
C LEU A 76 -1.75 -3.18 -1.29
N HIS A 77 -0.83 -2.61 -0.53
CA HIS A 77 0.58 -2.47 -0.88
C HIS A 77 1.44 -2.38 0.37
N LEU A 78 2.70 -2.76 0.23
CA LEU A 78 3.76 -2.51 1.21
C LEU A 78 4.64 -1.39 0.67
N THR A 79 4.86 -0.36 1.48
CA THR A 79 5.69 0.80 1.13
C THR A 79 7.09 0.64 1.69
N PHE A 80 8.10 0.89 0.86
CA PHE A 80 9.51 0.87 1.27
C PHE A 80 9.99 2.24 1.72
N ASN A 81 9.89 3.25 0.86
CA ASN A 81 10.24 4.63 1.20
C ASN A 81 9.61 5.63 0.22
N PHE A 82 9.73 6.91 0.56
CA PHE A 82 9.31 8.06 -0.22
C PHE A 82 10.54 8.80 -0.75
N PHE A 83 10.41 9.37 -1.95
CA PHE A 83 11.46 10.11 -2.63
C PHE A 83 10.87 11.31 -3.35
N ASN A 84 11.62 12.41 -3.39
CA ASN A 84 11.26 13.58 -4.20
C ASN A 84 11.78 13.35 -5.63
N ILE A 85 10.86 13.07 -6.55
CA ILE A 85 11.13 12.73 -7.94
C ILE A 85 10.66 13.89 -8.83
N SER A 86 11.62 14.59 -9.42
CA SER A 86 11.40 15.63 -10.42
C SER A 86 11.58 15.05 -11.82
N GLU A 87 11.15 15.78 -12.85
CA GLU A 87 11.38 15.42 -14.25
C GLU A 87 12.88 15.19 -14.55
N SER A 88 13.77 15.98 -13.93
CA SER A 88 15.22 15.88 -14.16
C SER A 88 15.89 14.67 -13.49
N ASN A 89 15.25 14.04 -12.51
CA ASN A 89 15.80 12.88 -11.80
C ASN A 89 14.98 11.59 -12.00
N PHE A 90 13.89 11.65 -12.76
CA PHE A 90 13.01 10.51 -13.04
C PHE A 90 13.75 9.29 -13.60
N GLU A 91 14.58 9.48 -14.63
CA GLU A 91 15.34 8.37 -15.24
C GLU A 91 16.33 7.73 -14.25
N LYS A 92 16.89 8.52 -13.33
CA LYS A 92 17.75 8.02 -12.26
C LYS A 92 16.96 7.16 -11.26
N ALA A 93 15.74 7.57 -10.92
CA ALA A 93 14.87 6.83 -10.02
C ALA A 93 14.44 5.50 -10.65
N LYS A 94 14.06 5.53 -11.94
CA LYS A 94 13.77 4.33 -12.72
C LYS A 94 14.97 3.38 -12.75
N LYS A 95 16.17 3.89 -13.04
CA LYS A 95 17.37 3.05 -13.06
C LYS A 95 17.70 2.45 -11.70
N SER A 96 17.50 3.21 -10.62
CA SER A 96 17.68 2.71 -9.26
C SER A 96 16.69 1.60 -8.93
N LEU A 97 15.45 1.70 -9.40
CA LEU A 97 14.39 0.68 -9.26
C LEU A 97 14.80 -0.65 -9.93
N GLU A 98 15.29 -0.56 -11.17
CA GLU A 98 15.80 -1.72 -11.95
C GLU A 98 16.98 -2.38 -11.23
N ILE A 99 18.01 -1.60 -10.87
CA ILE A 99 19.20 -2.12 -10.16
C ILE A 99 18.81 -2.77 -8.85
N SER A 100 17.83 -2.22 -8.11
CA SER A 100 17.37 -2.78 -6.84
C SER A 100 16.78 -4.18 -7.03
N ALA A 101 15.91 -4.35 -8.04
CA ALA A 101 15.27 -5.63 -8.33
C ALA A 101 16.28 -6.66 -8.87
N GLU A 102 17.09 -6.26 -9.86
CA GLU A 102 18.15 -7.10 -10.44
C GLU A 102 19.15 -7.57 -9.37
N SER A 103 19.61 -6.65 -8.51
CA SER A 103 20.56 -6.97 -7.45
C SER A 103 19.99 -7.95 -6.43
N TYR A 104 18.71 -7.84 -6.10
CA TYR A 104 18.07 -8.79 -5.21
C TYR A 104 17.96 -10.17 -5.85
N VAL A 105 17.45 -10.25 -7.09
CA VAL A 105 17.31 -11.53 -7.81
C VAL A 105 18.65 -12.22 -7.99
N TRP A 106 19.69 -11.47 -8.34
CA TRP A 106 21.05 -11.99 -8.52
C TRP A 106 21.59 -12.69 -7.26
N HIS A 107 21.31 -12.16 -6.07
CA HIS A 107 21.84 -12.69 -4.81
C HIS A 107 20.91 -13.68 -4.10
N PHE A 108 19.59 -13.52 -4.24
CA PHE A 108 18.59 -14.22 -3.43
C PHE A 108 17.54 -15.00 -4.25
N GLY A 109 17.50 -14.79 -5.57
CA GLY A 109 16.50 -15.40 -6.46
C GLY A 109 15.10 -14.82 -6.28
N ASP A 110 14.09 -15.69 -6.32
CA ASP A 110 12.68 -15.29 -6.27
C ASP A 110 12.32 -14.52 -4.98
N PHE A 111 11.67 -13.36 -5.15
CA PHE A 111 11.19 -12.57 -4.02
C PHE A 111 9.77 -12.98 -3.62
N ASN A 112 9.66 -13.73 -2.52
CA ASN A 112 8.38 -14.20 -1.95
C ASN A 112 8.21 -13.72 -0.51
N LEU A 113 7.03 -13.19 -0.20
CA LEU A 113 6.65 -12.70 1.13
C LEU A 113 5.50 -13.56 1.69
N SER A 114 5.55 -13.83 2.98
CA SER A 114 4.48 -14.49 3.74
C SER A 114 3.98 -13.51 4.79
N PHE A 115 2.66 -13.36 4.89
CA PHE A 115 2.03 -12.41 5.80
C PHE A 115 1.29 -13.13 6.92
N GLN A 116 1.57 -12.70 8.15
CA GLN A 116 1.03 -13.25 9.38
C GLN A 116 0.89 -12.14 10.42
N GLY A 117 -0.21 -12.16 11.15
CA GLY A 117 -0.49 -11.18 12.18
C GLY A 117 -1.38 -10.04 11.70
N ILE A 118 -2.34 -9.67 12.54
CA ILE A 118 -3.13 -8.45 12.43
C ILE A 118 -2.88 -7.63 13.70
N ASP A 119 -2.59 -6.35 13.53
CA ASP A 119 -2.44 -5.41 14.65
C ASP A 119 -2.83 -3.99 14.25
N THR A 120 -2.59 -3.04 15.14
CA THR A 120 -2.60 -1.61 14.89
C THR A 120 -1.21 -1.04 15.13
N PHE A 121 -0.89 0.10 14.51
CA PHE A 121 0.25 0.89 14.99
C PHE A 121 0.07 1.34 16.44
N ASP A 122 1.18 1.77 17.07
CA ASP A 122 1.20 2.27 18.45
C ASP A 122 0.19 3.40 18.71
N ASP A 123 -0.07 4.23 17.70
CA ASP A 123 -1.04 5.33 17.78
C ASP A 123 -2.51 4.87 17.68
N GLY A 124 -2.72 3.58 17.34
CA GLY A 124 -4.02 2.94 17.12
C GLY A 124 -4.78 3.49 15.91
N ASN A 125 -4.16 4.26 15.02
CA ASN A 125 -4.84 4.96 13.92
C ASN A 125 -4.91 4.17 12.63
N SER A 126 -4.13 3.09 12.50
CA SER A 126 -4.20 2.19 11.36
C SER A 126 -4.32 0.75 11.82
N LEU A 127 -5.16 -0.02 11.14
CA LEU A 127 -5.22 -1.48 11.20
C LEU A 127 -4.32 -2.04 10.09
N VAL A 128 -3.43 -2.94 10.45
CA VAL A 128 -2.34 -3.42 9.61
C VAL A 128 -2.17 -4.93 9.71
N PHE A 129 -1.51 -5.51 8.70
CA PHE A 129 -0.92 -6.84 8.80
C PHE A 129 0.58 -6.79 8.47
N PHE A 130 1.31 -7.80 8.94
CA PHE A 130 2.77 -7.82 8.88
C PHE A 130 3.30 -8.98 8.05
N PRO A 131 4.48 -8.82 7.43
CA PRO A 131 5.28 -9.94 6.99
C PRO A 131 5.69 -10.80 8.20
N ASN A 132 5.78 -12.12 8.02
CA ASN A 132 6.34 -13.00 9.05
C ASN A 132 7.86 -12.77 9.21
N ALA A 133 8.46 -13.34 10.25
CA ALA A 133 9.88 -13.13 10.59
C ALA A 133 10.84 -13.37 9.40
N GLU A 134 10.68 -14.47 8.65
CA GLU A 134 11.51 -14.74 7.47
C GLU A 134 11.34 -13.67 6.37
N SER A 135 10.10 -13.22 6.15
CA SER A 135 9.82 -12.18 5.16
C SER A 135 10.34 -10.82 5.60
N MET A 136 10.34 -10.53 6.90
CA MET A 136 10.94 -9.32 7.47
C MET A 136 12.44 -9.25 7.18
N GLU A 137 13.17 -10.35 7.34
CA GLU A 137 14.61 -10.41 7.04
C GLU A 137 14.90 -10.15 5.55
N LYS A 138 14.10 -10.74 4.66
CA LYS A 138 14.17 -10.49 3.21
C LYS A 138 13.89 -9.03 2.88
N LEU A 139 12.88 -8.44 3.51
CA LEU A 139 12.50 -7.05 3.29
C LEU A 139 13.56 -6.07 3.81
N ASP A 140 14.16 -6.31 4.97
CA ASP A 140 15.25 -5.49 5.50
C ASP A 140 16.49 -5.52 4.59
N THR A 141 16.84 -6.71 4.10
CA THR A 141 17.92 -6.89 3.12
C THR A 141 17.62 -6.12 1.83
N PHE A 142 16.43 -6.31 1.27
CA PHE A 142 16.01 -5.62 0.05
C PHE A 142 15.96 -4.10 0.22
N TYR A 143 15.44 -3.62 1.37
CA TYR A 143 15.39 -2.20 1.69
C TYR A 143 16.77 -1.57 1.68
N LYS A 144 17.78 -2.23 2.25
CA LYS A 144 19.18 -1.74 2.22
C LYS A 144 19.71 -1.63 0.79
N ILE A 145 19.52 -2.67 -0.03
CA ILE A 145 19.90 -2.69 -1.45
C ILE A 145 19.23 -1.52 -2.19
N MET A 146 17.93 -1.34 -2.00
CA MET A 146 17.16 -0.29 -2.65
C MET A 146 17.66 1.10 -2.24
N ILE A 147 17.86 1.34 -0.95
CA ILE A 147 18.34 2.63 -0.46
C ILE A 147 19.75 2.95 -0.97
N GLU A 148 20.63 1.95 -1.06
CA GLU A 148 21.97 2.12 -1.62
C GLU A 148 21.90 2.50 -3.11
N ALA A 149 21.13 1.75 -3.92
CA ALA A 149 20.96 2.03 -5.35
C ALA A 149 20.42 3.44 -5.62
N PHE A 150 19.44 3.90 -4.83
CA PHE A 150 18.91 5.25 -4.93
C PHE A 150 19.95 6.30 -4.54
N LYS A 151 20.70 6.09 -3.45
CA LYS A 151 21.75 7.01 -2.99
C LYS A 151 22.90 7.15 -3.98
N GLU A 152 23.33 6.06 -4.63
CA GLU A 152 24.36 6.10 -5.68
C GLU A 152 23.97 7.01 -6.86
N HIS A 153 22.67 7.13 -7.12
CA HIS A 153 22.12 8.04 -8.13
C HIS A 153 21.82 9.46 -7.60
N GLY A 154 22.17 9.75 -6.34
CA GLY A 154 21.94 11.03 -5.69
C GLY A 154 20.50 11.25 -5.22
N LEU A 155 19.71 10.18 -5.06
CA LEU A 155 18.33 10.23 -4.59
C LEU A 155 18.28 9.79 -3.14
N ASN A 156 18.05 10.75 -2.24
CA ASN A 156 17.86 10.46 -0.82
C ASN A 156 16.36 10.27 -0.51
N PRO A 157 16.02 9.39 0.44
CA PRO A 157 14.67 9.34 1.00
C PRO A 157 14.18 10.71 1.45
N SER A 158 12.96 11.08 1.08
CA SER A 158 12.32 12.32 1.54
C SER A 158 11.88 12.23 3.00
N ARG A 159 11.74 11.00 3.52
CA ARG A 159 11.34 10.72 4.90
C ARG A 159 12.39 9.86 5.59
N ASN A 160 12.73 10.24 6.81
CA ASN A 160 13.60 9.46 7.67
C ASN A 160 12.73 8.73 8.70
N PHE A 161 12.37 7.49 8.39
CA PHE A 161 11.67 6.60 9.32
C PHE A 161 12.39 5.26 9.40
N ASN A 162 12.27 4.60 10.55
CA ASN A 162 12.72 3.23 10.70
C ASN A 162 11.85 2.36 9.80
N PHE A 163 12.49 1.59 8.91
CA PHE A 163 11.76 0.70 8.02
C PHE A 163 11.07 -0.39 8.83
N ASP A 164 9.75 -0.28 8.94
CA ASP A 164 8.87 -1.22 9.62
C ASP A 164 7.83 -1.70 8.61
N PRO A 165 8.13 -2.73 7.81
CA PRO A 165 7.27 -3.14 6.72
C PRO A 165 5.92 -3.69 7.20
N HIS A 166 4.84 -3.10 6.68
CA HIS A 166 3.46 -3.43 6.99
C HIS A 166 2.58 -3.20 5.77
N VAL A 167 1.33 -3.68 5.84
CA VAL A 167 0.28 -3.33 4.89
C VAL A 167 -0.92 -2.80 5.65
N VAL A 168 -1.35 -1.59 5.29
CA VAL A 168 -2.52 -0.95 5.90
C VAL A 168 -3.80 -1.49 5.27
N ILE A 169 -4.70 -2.00 6.10
CA ILE A 169 -6.03 -2.50 5.71
C ILE A 169 -7.17 -1.62 6.22
N GLY A 170 -6.90 -0.70 7.14
CA GLY A 170 -7.82 0.34 7.59
C GLY A 170 -7.09 1.51 8.22
N ALA A 171 -7.62 2.72 8.08
CA ALA A 171 -7.07 3.94 8.66
C ALA A 171 -8.20 4.87 9.14
N LEU A 172 -8.13 5.31 10.40
CA LEU A 172 -9.11 6.23 10.98
C LEU A 172 -8.96 7.64 10.41
N ARG A 173 -10.07 8.38 10.39
CA ARG A 173 -10.11 9.79 9.98
C ARG A 173 -10.17 10.67 11.21
N ASN A 174 -9.41 11.76 11.24
CA ASN A 174 -9.38 12.68 12.39
C ASN A 174 -9.11 11.91 13.70
N PRO A 175 -7.89 11.39 13.89
CA PRO A 175 -7.58 10.42 14.95
C PRO A 175 -7.82 10.93 16.38
N GLY A 176 -7.94 12.24 16.57
CA GLY A 176 -8.29 12.88 17.85
C GLY A 176 -9.79 13.08 18.09
N SER A 177 -10.67 12.71 17.16
CA SER A 177 -12.11 12.83 17.36
C SER A 177 -12.64 11.75 18.33
N SER A 178 -13.74 12.05 19.03
CA SER A 178 -14.41 11.05 19.90
C SER A 178 -14.82 9.80 19.12
N GLU A 179 -15.29 9.98 17.88
CA GLU A 179 -15.62 8.89 16.96
C GLU A 179 -14.42 7.98 16.70
N SER A 180 -13.26 8.54 16.37
CA SER A 180 -12.05 7.76 16.14
C SER A 180 -11.63 7.00 17.38
N LEU A 181 -11.64 7.64 18.56
CA LEU A 181 -11.27 6.99 19.82
C LEU A 181 -12.18 5.80 20.17
N GLU A 182 -13.46 5.84 19.81
CA GLU A 182 -14.37 4.70 19.95
C GLU A 182 -14.01 3.57 18.98
N LEU A 183 -13.71 3.90 17.72
CA LEU A 183 -13.35 2.93 16.70
C LEU A 183 -11.99 2.24 17.00
N LYS A 184 -11.02 2.95 17.58
CA LYS A 184 -9.73 2.37 18.01
C LYS A 184 -9.91 1.16 18.92
N LYS A 185 -10.72 1.31 19.97
CA LYS A 185 -11.01 0.25 20.95
C LYS A 185 -11.62 -0.99 20.30
N LYS A 186 -12.38 -0.79 19.22
CA LYS A 186 -13.01 -1.87 18.47
C LYS A 186 -12.04 -2.58 17.51
N TRP A 187 -10.94 -1.95 17.11
CA TRP A 187 -9.88 -2.64 16.35
C TRP A 187 -9.06 -3.61 17.20
N GLU A 188 -8.87 -3.31 18.48
CA GLU A 188 -8.07 -4.14 19.38
C GLU A 188 -8.57 -5.60 19.45
N ILE A 189 -9.86 -5.83 19.23
CA ILE A 189 -10.45 -7.17 19.25
C ILE A 189 -10.02 -8.04 18.06
N LEU A 190 -9.49 -7.42 16.99
CA LEU A 190 -9.00 -8.11 15.80
C LEU A 190 -7.52 -8.45 15.86
N ARG A 191 -6.83 -8.02 16.92
CA ARG A 191 -5.42 -8.36 17.10
C ARG A 191 -5.27 -9.86 17.21
N ASP A 192 -4.52 -10.42 16.28
CA ASP A 192 -4.23 -11.84 16.23
C ASP A 192 -2.85 -12.02 15.60
N PRO A 193 -1.79 -12.25 16.38
CA PRO A 193 -0.43 -12.41 15.87
C PRO A 193 -0.26 -13.71 15.07
N ASP A 194 -1.15 -14.70 15.26
CA ASP A 194 -1.05 -16.00 14.63
C ASP A 194 -1.91 -16.11 13.35
N PHE A 195 -2.72 -15.08 13.06
CA PHE A 195 -3.57 -15.06 11.87
C PHE A 195 -2.75 -15.09 10.59
N PHE A 196 -2.81 -16.20 9.86
CA PHE A 196 -2.10 -16.34 8.59
C PHE A 196 -2.93 -15.79 7.42
N LEU A 197 -2.39 -14.77 6.73
CA LEU A 197 -3.06 -14.13 5.60
C LEU A 197 -2.76 -14.83 4.27
N GLY A 198 -1.53 -15.28 4.08
CA GLY A 198 -1.11 -15.94 2.85
C GLY A 198 0.24 -15.47 2.32
N ASN A 199 0.59 -15.96 1.13
CA ASN A 199 1.89 -15.71 0.50
C ASN A 199 1.75 -14.85 -0.76
N GLN A 200 2.61 -13.86 -0.92
CA GLN A 200 2.72 -13.02 -2.11
C GLN A 200 4.01 -13.35 -2.86
N LYS A 201 3.88 -13.84 -4.10
CA LYS A 201 4.99 -13.80 -5.06
C LYS A 201 5.13 -12.37 -5.56
N VAL A 202 6.25 -11.71 -5.24
CA VAL A 202 6.53 -10.35 -5.66
C VAL A 202 7.07 -10.41 -7.09
N LYS A 203 6.35 -9.77 -8.01
CA LYS A 203 6.73 -9.73 -9.43
C LYS A 203 7.33 -8.39 -9.83
N THR A 204 6.77 -7.31 -9.29
CA THR A 204 7.15 -5.95 -9.67
C THR A 204 7.40 -5.08 -8.45
N LEU A 205 8.47 -4.30 -8.53
CA LEU A 205 8.74 -3.14 -7.70
C LEU A 205 8.19 -1.90 -8.42
N ASN A 206 7.41 -1.07 -7.75
CA ASN A 206 6.72 0.05 -8.38
C ASN A 206 7.15 1.37 -7.76
N LEU A 207 7.47 2.35 -8.58
CA LEU A 207 7.53 3.76 -8.19
C LEU A 207 6.16 4.37 -8.47
N CYS A 208 5.45 4.74 -7.40
CA CYS A 208 4.08 5.23 -7.47
C CYS A 208 4.02 6.72 -7.13
N SER A 209 3.21 7.47 -7.87
CA SER A 209 2.75 8.78 -7.42
C SER A 209 1.66 8.60 -6.36
N LYS A 210 1.37 9.67 -5.61
CA LYS A 210 0.22 9.64 -4.70
C LYS A 210 -1.12 9.73 -5.43
N THR A 211 -1.15 9.95 -6.74
CA THR A 211 -2.39 10.11 -7.51
C THR A 211 -3.03 8.75 -7.80
N VAL A 212 -4.36 8.67 -7.77
CA VAL A 212 -5.09 7.47 -8.17
C VAL A 212 -5.30 7.46 -9.68
N ASN A 213 -4.93 6.37 -10.33
CA ASN A 213 -5.27 6.10 -11.72
C ASN A 213 -6.73 5.57 -11.80
N PRO A 214 -7.68 6.31 -12.43
CA PRO A 214 -9.09 5.94 -12.44
C PRO A 214 -9.39 4.63 -13.18
N SER A 215 -8.56 4.26 -14.15
CA SER A 215 -8.75 3.06 -14.98
C SER A 215 -8.35 1.79 -14.23
N SER A 216 -7.27 1.84 -13.44
CA SER A 216 -6.80 0.69 -12.66
C SER A 216 -7.40 0.62 -11.26
N GLY A 217 -7.89 1.75 -10.74
CA GLY A 217 -8.25 1.86 -9.33
C GLY A 217 -7.06 1.55 -8.43
N TYR A 218 -5.87 2.01 -8.77
CA TYR A 218 -4.66 1.91 -7.94
C TYR A 218 -3.92 3.24 -8.02
N PHE A 219 -2.84 3.40 -7.26
CA PHE A 219 -1.92 4.50 -7.48
C PHE A 219 -1.37 4.49 -8.91
N GLU A 220 -1.13 5.67 -9.45
CA GLU A 220 -0.44 5.83 -10.71
C GLU A 220 1.00 5.32 -10.58
N ILE A 221 1.32 4.32 -11.39
CA ILE A 221 2.66 3.74 -11.47
C ILE A 221 3.45 4.58 -12.48
N LEU A 222 4.45 5.31 -11.98
CA LEU A 222 5.34 6.15 -12.78
C LEU A 222 6.41 5.29 -13.49
N ALA A 223 6.95 4.30 -12.77
CA ALA A 223 7.88 3.32 -13.28
C ALA A 223 7.73 2.00 -12.52
N ASN A 224 8.17 0.91 -13.13
CA ASN A 224 8.26 -0.39 -12.46
C ASN A 224 9.52 -1.14 -12.92
N ALA A 225 9.97 -2.07 -12.08
CA ALA A 225 11.02 -3.02 -12.37
C ALA A 225 10.52 -4.42 -12.00
N GLU A 226 10.91 -5.43 -12.77
CA GLU A 226 10.53 -6.81 -12.53
C GLU A 226 11.62 -7.53 -11.73
N PHE A 227 11.21 -8.46 -10.86
CA PHE A 227 12.12 -9.39 -10.19
C PHE A 227 12.29 -10.63 -11.09
N GLU A 228 13.07 -10.50 -12.17
CA GLU A 228 13.38 -11.56 -13.16
C GLU A 228 14.89 -11.75 -13.38
#